data_AF-A0A352FNW0-F1
#
_entry.id   AF-A0A352FNW0-F1
#
_cell.length_a   1.000
_cell.length_b   1.000
_cell.length_c   1.000
_cell.angle_alpha   90.00
_cell.angle_beta   90.00
_cell.angle_gamma   90.00
#
_symmetry.space_group_name_H-M   'P 1'
#
loop_
_entity.id
_entity.type
_entity.pdbx_description
1 polymer ?
#
loop_
_entity_poly.entity_id
_entity_poly.type
_entity_poly.pdbx_seq_one_letter_code
_entity_poly.pdbx_strand_id
1 'polypeptide(L)' 'MDEELYASNSDVSHRTLESLISEFRAVRSSTEQLFENMTDAQSKRWCNIGTAPMTARAIAYFIIGHARHHVGVIQEKYL' A
#
# COMPACT_ATOMS: atom_id res chain seq x y z
N MET A 1 3.39 0.82 -14.91
CA MET A 1 4.46 -0.09 -14.46
C MET A 1 3.98 -1.49 -14.77
N ASP A 2 4.84 -2.32 -15.36
CA ASP A 2 4.51 -3.71 -15.69
C ASP A 2 4.83 -4.59 -14.48
N GLU A 3 3.81 -5.20 -13.88
CA GLU A 3 3.94 -6.00 -12.66
C GLU A 3 4.65 -7.33 -12.92
N GLU A 4 4.48 -7.92 -14.10
CA GLU A 4 5.10 -9.18 -14.50
C GLU A 4 6.60 -8.97 -14.74
N LEU A 5 6.96 -7.85 -15.38
CA LEU A 5 8.37 -7.47 -15.52
C LEU A 5 9.02 -7.23 -14.15
N TYR A 6 8.32 -6.60 -13.21
CA TYR A 6 8.86 -6.39 -11.86
C TYR A 6 9.02 -7.72 -11.10
N ALA A 7 8.02 -8.59 -11.14
CA ALA A 7 8.03 -9.88 -10.46
C ALA A 7 9.14 -10.81 -10.99
N SER A 8 9.32 -10.87 -12.31
CA SER A 8 10.38 -11.67 -12.95
C SER A 8 11.81 -11.22 -12.62
N ASN A 9 11.99 -9.99 -12.13
CA ASN A 9 13.27 -9.42 -11.75
C ASN A 9 13.45 -9.28 -10.22
N SER A 10 12.55 -9.87 -9.42
CA SER A 10 12.60 -9.81 -7.96
C SER A 10 12.95 -11.17 -7.35
N ASP A 11 14.12 -11.29 -6.69
CA ASP A 11 14.45 -12.48 -5.91
C ASP A 11 13.81 -12.41 -4.52
N VAL A 12 12.74 -13.17 -4.34
CA VAL A 12 12.01 -13.31 -3.07
C VAL A 12 12.17 -14.71 -2.46
N SER A 13 13.07 -15.54 -2.99
CA SER A 13 13.26 -16.94 -2.55
C SER A 13 13.62 -17.08 -1.06
N HIS A 14 14.25 -16.05 -0.51
CA HIS A 14 14.63 -15.96 0.90
C HIS A 14 13.51 -15.46 1.84
N ARG A 15 12.37 -15.01 1.30
CA ARG A 15 11.27 -14.43 2.06
C ARG A 15 10.24 -15.50 2.41
N THR A 16 9.92 -15.64 3.69
CA THR A 16 8.77 -16.45 4.14
C THR A 16 7.49 -15.62 4.17
N LEU A 17 6.33 -16.29 4.10
CA LEU A 17 5.03 -15.61 4.21
C LEU A 17 4.90 -14.87 5.55
N GLU A 18 5.38 -15.48 6.64
CA GLU A 18 5.40 -14.88 7.97
C GLU A 18 6.22 -13.58 7.99
N SER A 19 7.38 -13.56 7.31
CA SER A 19 8.22 -12.36 7.21
C SER A 19 7.50 -11.22 6.47
N LEU A 20 6.77 -11.56 5.40
CA LEU A 20 6.01 -10.58 4.61
C LEU A 20 4.83 -10.02 5.41
N ILE A 21 4.11 -10.89 6.13
CA ILE A 21 3.00 -10.46 7.01
C ILE A 21 3.51 -9.57 8.14
N SER A 22 4.66 -9.90 8.73
CA SER A 22 5.29 -9.09 9.79
C SER A 22 5.64 -7.69 9.28
N GLU A 23 6.29 -7.60 8.12
CA GLU A 23 6.62 -6.33 7.48
C GLU A 23 5.35 -5.52 7.15
N PHE A 24 4.35 -6.15 6.54
CA PHE A 24 3.10 -5.49 6.20
C PHE A 24 2.39 -4.91 7.43
N ARG A 25 2.37 -5.65 8.56
CA ARG A 25 1.80 -5.16 9.83
C ARG A 25 2.55 -3.94 10.36
N ALA A 26 3.88 -3.95 10.29
CA ALA A 26 4.69 -2.82 10.73
C ALA A 26 4.42 -1.56 9.88
N VAL A 27 4.39 -1.70 8.55
CA VAL A 27 4.06 -0.61 7.62
C VAL A 27 2.64 -0.09 7.85
N ARG A 28 1.68 -0.99 8.08
CA ARG A 28 0.29 -0.64 8.36
C ARG A 28 0.17 0.18 9.64
N SER A 29 0.80 -0.26 10.72
CA SER A 29 0.79 0.45 12.00
C SER A 29 1.43 1.84 11.88
N SER A 30 2.58 1.94 11.20
CA SER A 30 3.22 3.23 10.94
C SER A 30 2.32 4.16 10.10
N THR A 31 1.58 3.62 9.14
CA THR A 31 0.66 4.39 8.29
C THR A 31 -0.52 4.91 9.11
N GLU A 32 -1.08 4.10 10.01
CA GLU A 32 -2.15 4.51 10.91
C GLU A 32 -1.69 5.66 11.82
N GLN A 33 -0.52 5.53 12.46
CA GLN A 33 0.06 6.58 13.30
C GLN A 33 0.33 7.89 12.53
N LEU A 34 0.77 7.79 11.28
CA LEU A 34 0.99 8.96 10.41
C LEU A 34 -0.31 9.76 10.22
N PHE A 35 -1.44 9.08 9.99
CA PHE A 35 -2.72 9.75 9.74
C PHE A 35 -3.49 10.11 11.01
N GLU A 36 -3.27 9.42 12.13
CA GLU A 36 -3.97 9.61 13.40
C GLU A 36 -3.91 11.06 13.89
N ASN A 37 -2.78 11.74 13.70
CA ASN A 37 -2.55 13.10 14.18
C ASN A 37 -2.68 14.17 13.07
N MET A 38 -3.09 13.80 11.86
CA MET A 38 -3.31 14.77 10.80
C MET A 38 -4.59 15.58 11.03
N THR A 39 -4.45 16.89 11.05
CA THR A 39 -5.61 17.80 11.01
C THR A 39 -6.35 17.71 9.67
N ASP A 40 -7.62 18.12 9.65
CA ASP A 40 -8.43 18.19 8.42
C ASP A 40 -7.70 18.99 7.32
N ALA A 41 -7.13 20.15 7.67
CA ALA A 41 -6.37 20.98 6.73
C ALA A 41 -5.10 20.27 6.20
N GLN A 42 -4.35 19.57 7.04
CA GLN A 42 -3.18 18.81 6.62
C GLN A 42 -3.56 17.66 5.67
N SER A 43 -4.65 16.94 5.97
CA SER A 43 -5.10 15.83 5.12
C SER A 43 -5.53 16.27 3.72
N LYS A 44 -5.93 17.53 3.54
CA LYS A 44 -6.33 18.10 2.24
C LYS A 44 -5.15 18.68 1.44
N ARG A 45 -3.93 18.64 1.98
CA ARG A 45 -2.74 19.12 1.25
C ARG A 45 -2.49 18.26 0.02
N TRP A 46 -2.18 18.93 -1.08
CA TRP A 46 -1.83 18.30 -2.35
C TRP A 46 -0.40 17.76 -2.33
N CYS A 47 -0.22 16.64 -3.01
CA CYS A 47 1.06 16.05 -3.34
C CYS A 47 1.09 15.72 -4.83
N ASN A 48 2.28 15.74 -5.41
CA ASN A 48 2.50 15.34 -6.79
C ASN A 48 2.92 13.87 -6.80
N ILE A 49 2.11 12.99 -7.38
CA ILE A 49 2.40 11.56 -7.50
C ILE A 49 2.75 11.15 -8.94
N GLY A 50 3.12 12.11 -9.79
CA GLY A 50 3.57 11.90 -11.17
C GLY A 50 2.43 11.72 -12.18
N THR A 51 1.37 10.98 -11.83
CA THR A 51 0.23 10.71 -12.74
C THR A 51 -0.88 11.76 -12.63
N ALA A 52 -1.13 12.27 -11.43
CA ALA A 52 -2.10 13.33 -11.15
C ALA A 52 -1.83 13.96 -9.78
N PRO A 53 -2.27 15.19 -9.49
CA PRO A 53 -2.28 15.70 -8.13
C PRO A 53 -3.26 14.91 -7.27
N MET A 54 -2.85 14.51 -6.07
CA MET A 54 -3.69 13.86 -5.07
C MET A 54 -3.56 14.55 -3.72
N THR A 55 -4.57 14.46 -2.86
CA THR A 55 -4.46 14.90 -1.48
C THR A 55 -3.91 13.77 -0.59
N ALA A 56 -3.29 14.13 0.54
CA ALA A 56 -2.87 13.14 1.54
C ALA A 56 -4.04 12.23 1.98
N ARG A 57 -5.26 12.79 2.11
CA ARG A 57 -6.50 12.06 2.39
C ARG A 57 -6.85 11.07 1.28
N ALA A 58 -6.75 11.48 0.02
CA ALA A 58 -7.04 10.59 -1.10
C ALA A 58 -6.08 9.39 -1.12
N ILE A 59 -4.80 9.60 -0.78
CA ILE A 59 -3.81 8.52 -0.64
C ILE A 59 -4.18 7.57 0.50
N ALA A 60 -4.64 8.07 1.65
CA ALA A 60 -5.07 7.23 2.77
C ALA A 60 -6.18 6.24 2.35
N TYR A 61 -7.20 6.72 1.62
CA TYR A 61 -8.25 5.87 1.09
C TYR A 61 -7.75 4.90 0.00
N PHE A 62 -6.84 5.37 -0.86
CA PHE A 62 -6.23 4.53 -1.88
C PHE A 62 -5.51 3.33 -1.25
N ILE A 63 -4.71 3.54 -0.20
CA ILE A 63 -4.00 2.47 0.52
C ILE A 63 -4.98 1.40 1.05
N ILE A 64 -6.12 1.83 1.61
CA ILE A 64 -7.15 0.91 2.10
C ILE A 64 -7.75 0.09 0.96
N GLY A 65 -8.13 0.75 -0.14
CA GLY A 65 -8.70 0.10 -1.31
C GLY A 65 -7.72 -0.87 -1.98
N HIS A 66 -6.46 -0.47 -2.08
CA HIS A 66 -5.38 -1.24 -2.70
C HIS A 66 -5.10 -2.54 -1.92
N ALA A 67 -5.03 -2.48 -0.60
CA ALA A 67 -4.88 -3.68 0.23
C ALA A 67 -6.07 -4.65 0.05
N ARG A 68 -7.31 -4.11 0.02
CA ARG A 68 -8.52 -4.94 -0.20
C ARG A 68 -8.53 -5.59 -1.58
N HIS A 69 -8.13 -4.86 -2.61
CA HIS A 69 -8.01 -5.39 -3.97
C HIS A 69 -7.06 -6.59 -4.01
N HIS A 70 -5.86 -6.48 -3.43
CA HIS A 70 -4.90 -7.59 -3.44
C HIS A 70 -5.33 -8.79 -2.60
N VAL A 71 -6.06 -8.59 -1.49
CA VAL A 71 -6.70 -9.70 -0.78
C VAL A 71 -7.68 -10.43 -1.70
N GLY A 72 -8.49 -9.70 -2.48
CA GLY A 72 -9.38 -10.28 -3.48
C GLY A 72 -8.63 -11.07 -4.54
N VAL A 73 -7.54 -10.52 -5.10
CA VAL A 73 -6.69 -11.23 -6.07
C VAL A 73 -6.15 -12.54 -5.50
N ILE A 74 -5.69 -12.54 -4.23
CA ILE A 74 -5.21 -13.75 -3.56
C ILE A 74 -6.33 -14.80 -3.48
N GLN A 75 -7.52 -14.37 -3.06
CA GLN A 75 -8.70 -15.23 -2.94
C GLN A 75 -9.19 -15.77 -4.29
N GLU A 76 -9.12 -14.98 -5.35
CA GLU A 76 -9.64 -15.38 -6.67
C GLU A 76 -8.68 -16.28 -7.44
N LYS A 77 -7.37 -16.09 -7.28
CA LYS A 77 -6.36 -16.74 -8.13
C LYS A 77 -5.59 -17.86 -7.42
N TYR A 78 -5.59 -17.92 -6.09
CA TYR A 78 -4.68 -18.79 -5.34
C TYR A 78 -5.32 -19.59 -4.19
N LEU A 79 -6.59 -19.35 -3.87
CA LEU A 79 -7.36 -20.08 -2.84
C LEU A 79 -8.68 -20.59 -3.42
#